data_AF-A0A354MX36-F1
#
_entry.id   AF-A0A354MX36-F1
#
_cell.length_a   1.000
_cell.length_b   1.000
_cell.length_c   1.000
_cell.angle_alpha   90.00
_cell.angle_beta   90.00
_cell.angle_gamma   90.00
#
_symmetry.space_group_name_H-M   'P 1'
#
loop_
_entity.id
_entity.type
_entity.pdbx_description
1 polymer ?
#
loop_
_entity_poly.entity_id
_entity_poly.type
_entity_poly.pdbx_seq_one_letter_code
_entity_poly.pdbx_strand_id
1 'polypeptide(L)'
;MIFILSLKLLSENGEVKARAYGEEIDDTFTREFEPGDHFRLETDGAKFVKLALAPTLAPSIVYLPDGVFEFAIPSARERAACYAPGTFDGDSHRVRAWELSDAEIYGEREISLNSHDR
;
A
#
# COMPACT_ATOMS: atom_id res chain seq x y z
N MET A 1 -20.55 -8.47 6.31
CA MET A 1 -20.55 -7.08 5.79
C MET A 1 -19.52 -7.09 4.69
N ILE A 2 -19.83 -6.54 3.52
CA ILE A 2 -18.88 -6.46 2.40
C ILE A 2 -18.27 -5.05 2.49
N PHE A 3 -16.95 -4.94 2.53
CA PHE A 3 -16.27 -3.64 2.48
C PHE A 3 -15.64 -3.46 1.09
N ILE A 4 -15.51 -2.21 0.67
CA ILE A 4 -14.82 -1.88 -0.58
C ILE A 4 -13.53 -1.16 -0.24
N LEU A 5 -12.42 -1.70 -0.74
CA LEU A 5 -11.12 -1.07 -0.71
C LEU A 5 -11.00 -0.12 -1.90
N SER A 6 -10.34 1.02 -1.67
CA SER A 6 -9.94 1.98 -2.70
C SER A 6 -8.47 2.32 -2.51
N LEU A 7 -7.60 1.86 -3.41
CA LEU A 7 -6.19 2.21 -3.42
C LEU A 7 -5.92 3.22 -4.53
N LYS A 8 -5.37 4.38 -4.16
CA LYS A 8 -5.04 5.48 -5.06
C LYS A 8 -3.56 5.77 -5.02
N LEU A 9 -3.00 6.15 -6.15
CA LEU A 9 -1.75 6.91 -6.21
C LEU A 9 -2.10 8.37 -6.43
N LEU A 10 -1.65 9.23 -5.52
CA LEU A 10 -1.88 10.67 -5.53
C LEU A 10 -0.57 11.40 -5.77
N SER A 11 -0.62 12.53 -6.47
CA SER A 11 0.50 13.49 -6.52
C SER A 11 0.57 14.31 -5.22
N GLU A 12 1.65 15.09 -5.07
CA GLU A 12 1.80 16.06 -3.96
C GLU A 12 0.60 17.02 -3.83
N ASN A 13 -0.03 17.36 -4.96
CA ASN A 13 -1.16 18.28 -5.02
C ASN A 13 -2.53 17.58 -4.85
N GLY A 14 -2.54 16.27 -4.59
CA GLY A 14 -3.75 15.47 -4.44
C GLY A 14 -4.41 15.05 -5.76
N GLU A 15 -3.73 15.20 -6.90
CA GLU A 15 -4.23 14.69 -8.18
C GLU A 15 -4.20 13.16 -8.18
N VAL A 16 -5.29 12.51 -8.59
CA VAL A 16 -5.35 11.05 -8.72
C VAL A 16 -4.66 10.61 -10.00
N LYS A 17 -3.48 10.00 -9.84
CA LYS A 17 -2.65 9.53 -10.96
C LYS A 17 -2.99 8.10 -11.38
N ALA A 18 -3.44 7.28 -10.43
CA ALA A 18 -3.92 5.92 -10.65
C ALA A 18 -4.87 5.52 -9.52
N ARG A 19 -5.77 4.57 -9.77
CA ARG A 19 -6.71 4.05 -8.77
C ARG A 19 -7.15 2.63 -9.10
N ALA A 20 -7.39 1.86 -8.05
CA ALA A 20 -8.04 0.54 -8.09
C ALA A 20 -9.05 0.45 -6.94
N TYR A 21 -10.11 -0.33 -7.13
CA TYR A 21 -11.14 -0.55 -6.12
C TYR A 21 -11.75 -1.95 -6.20
N GLY A 22 -12.20 -2.49 -5.08
CA GLY A 22 -12.82 -3.81 -4.99
C GLY A 22 -12.78 -4.38 -3.58
N GLU A 23 -13.35 -5.58 -3.39
CA GLU A 23 -13.20 -6.36 -2.14
C GLU A 23 -11.74 -6.84 -1.96
N GLU A 24 -11.12 -7.21 -3.08
CA GLU A 24 -9.70 -7.48 -3.23
C GLU A 24 -9.17 -6.69 -4.42
N ILE A 25 -7.97 -6.12 -4.26
CA ILE A 25 -7.26 -5.38 -5.28
C ILE A 25 -6.02 -6.19 -5.65
N ASP A 26 -5.86 -6.45 -6.94
CA ASP A 26 -4.63 -6.93 -7.57
C ASP A 26 -4.49 -6.24 -8.93
N ASP A 27 -3.75 -5.14 -8.96
CA ASP A 27 -3.67 -4.25 -10.11
C ASP A 27 -2.21 -3.84 -10.39
N THR A 28 -1.95 -3.30 -11.58
CA THR A 28 -0.63 -2.80 -11.98
C THR A 28 -0.73 -1.34 -12.42
N PHE A 29 -0.11 -0.45 -11.64
CA PHE A 29 -0.01 0.96 -11.98
C PHE A 29 1.18 1.16 -12.93
N THR A 30 0.88 1.41 -14.21
CA THR A 30 1.89 1.56 -15.26
C THR A 30 2.34 3.01 -15.39
N ARG A 31 3.21 3.46 -14.47
CA ARG A 31 3.82 4.80 -14.47
C ARG A 31 5.06 4.89 -13.59
N GLU A 32 5.94 5.84 -13.87
CA GLU A 32 7.00 6.23 -12.95
C GLU A 32 6.45 7.08 -11.80
N PHE A 33 6.99 6.90 -10.60
CA PHE A 33 6.67 7.75 -9.45
C PHE A 33 7.46 9.05 -9.48
N GLU A 34 6.77 10.14 -9.17
CA GLU A 34 7.37 11.48 -9.07
C GLU A 34 7.58 11.87 -7.61
N PRO A 35 8.51 12.80 -7.30
CA PRO A 35 8.65 13.34 -5.96
C PRO A 35 7.31 13.86 -5.41
N GLY A 36 6.98 13.47 -4.18
CA GLY A 36 5.71 13.85 -3.54
C GLY A 36 4.53 12.93 -3.85
N ASP A 37 4.70 11.96 -4.76
CA ASP A 37 3.70 10.90 -4.92
C ASP A 37 3.52 10.10 -3.63
N HIS A 38 2.28 9.71 -3.35
CA HIS A 38 1.94 8.86 -2.22
C HIS A 38 0.77 7.94 -2.54
N PHE A 39 0.78 6.75 -1.96
CA PHE A 39 -0.38 5.87 -1.96
C PHE A 39 -1.35 6.30 -0.86
N ARG A 40 -2.65 6.20 -1.17
CA ARG A 40 -3.73 6.36 -0.21
C ARG A 40 -4.69 5.18 -0.34
N LEU A 41 -4.77 4.40 0.72
CA LEU A 41 -5.72 3.30 0.87
C LEU A 41 -6.91 3.78 1.70
N GLU A 42 -8.12 3.56 1.20
CA GLU A 42 -9.37 3.95 1.86
C GLU A 42 -10.32 2.75 1.94
N THR A 43 -11.10 2.68 3.01
CA THR A 43 -12.13 1.65 3.23
C THR A 43 -13.26 2.21 4.12
N ASP A 44 -14.46 1.69 3.94
CA ASP A 44 -15.67 2.09 4.64
C ASP A 44 -15.97 1.26 5.90
N GLY A 45 -15.12 0.30 6.26
CA GLY A 45 -15.29 -0.39 7.54
C GLY A 45 -14.23 -1.43 7.95
N ALA A 46 -13.23 -1.72 7.12
CA ALA A 46 -12.09 -2.51 7.57
C ALA A 46 -11.11 -1.65 8.39
N LYS A 47 -10.73 -2.12 9.59
CA LYS A 47 -9.70 -1.45 10.41
C LYS A 47 -8.27 -1.93 10.10
N PHE A 48 -8.16 -3.12 9.55
CA PHE A 48 -6.90 -3.73 9.17
C PHE A 48 -7.01 -4.23 7.75
N VAL A 49 -6.01 -3.92 6.93
CA VAL A 49 -5.93 -4.37 5.54
C VAL A 49 -4.54 -4.94 5.30
N LYS A 50 -4.46 -6.04 4.56
CA LYS A 50 -3.19 -6.59 4.10
C LYS A 50 -2.81 -5.89 2.80
N LEU A 51 -1.61 -5.34 2.74
CA LEU A 51 -1.14 -4.45 1.69
C LEU A 51 0.21 -4.92 1.15
N ALA A 52 0.37 -4.84 -0.17
CA ALA A 52 1.65 -4.99 -0.84
C ALA A 52 1.76 -3.95 -1.96
N LEU A 53 2.64 -2.96 -1.79
CA LEU A 53 2.81 -1.86 -2.77
C LEU A 53 3.89 -2.14 -3.82
N ALA A 54 4.65 -3.23 -3.69
CA ALA A 54 5.59 -3.70 -4.69
C ALA A 54 5.77 -5.23 -4.58
N PRO A 55 6.12 -5.94 -5.68
CA PRO A 55 6.39 -7.38 -5.65
C PRO A 55 7.55 -7.80 -4.74
N THR A 56 8.52 -6.91 -4.55
CA THR A 56 9.71 -7.13 -3.71
C THR A 56 9.43 -6.91 -2.22
N LEU A 57 8.29 -6.33 -1.86
CA LEU A 57 7.88 -6.17 -0.48
C LEU A 57 7.03 -7.36 -0.05
N ALA A 58 7.37 -7.93 1.11
CA ALA A 58 6.47 -8.86 1.78
C ALA A 58 5.15 -8.13 2.07
N PRO A 59 3.98 -8.75 1.80
CA PRO A 59 2.72 -8.17 2.22
C PRO A 59 2.70 -7.97 3.73
N SER A 60 2.21 -6.82 4.17
CA SER A 60 2.11 -6.51 5.59
C SER A 60 0.75 -5.92 5.91
N ILE A 61 0.52 -5.66 7.19
CA ILE A 61 -0.81 -5.33 7.68
C ILE A 61 -0.79 -3.93 8.22
N VAL A 62 -1.62 -3.10 7.61
CA VAL A 62 -1.72 -1.68 7.94
C VAL A 62 -2.98 -1.45 8.76
N TYR A 63 -2.90 -0.50 9.68
CA TYR A 63 -4.01 -0.09 10.54
C TYR A 63 -4.62 1.21 10.02
N LEU A 64 -5.95 1.23 9.85
CA LEU A 64 -6.73 2.33 9.29
C LEU A 64 -7.78 2.79 10.32
N PRO A 65 -7.40 3.52 11.38
CA PRO A 65 -8.34 3.91 12.45
C PRO A 65 -9.50 4.76 11.93
N ASP A 66 -9.22 5.62 10.96
CA ASP A 66 -10.19 6.52 10.31
C ASP A 66 -10.61 6.02 8.92
N GLY A 67 -10.37 4.73 8.63
CA GLY A 67 -10.62 4.14 7.31
C GLY A 67 -9.65 4.61 6.21
N VAL A 68 -8.55 5.26 6.59
CA VAL A 68 -7.53 5.80 5.67
C VAL A 68 -6.12 5.38 6.12
N PHE A 69 -5.27 5.03 5.17
CA PHE A 69 -3.83 4.83 5.33
C PHE A 69 -3.08 5.51 4.18
N GLU A 70 -1.96 6.17 4.50
CA GLU A 70 -1.12 6.87 3.52
C GLU A 70 0.31 6.35 3.57
N PHE A 71 0.94 6.25 2.39
CA PHE A 71 2.32 5.82 2.25
C PHE A 71 3.03 6.65 1.18
N ALA A 72 3.95 7.51 1.61
CA ALA A 72 4.76 8.30 0.69
C ALA A 72 5.70 7.40 -0.14
N ILE A 73 5.79 7.63 -1.45
CA ILE A 73 6.79 6.94 -2.26
C ILE A 73 8.18 7.30 -1.72
N PRO A 74 9.03 6.32 -1.37
CA PRO A 74 10.34 6.63 -0.80
C PRO A 74 11.23 7.33 -1.84
N SER A 75 12.01 8.29 -1.37
CA SER A 75 12.98 9.01 -2.20
C SER A 75 14.02 8.07 -2.82
N ALA A 76 14.72 8.51 -3.87
CA ALA A 76 15.81 7.73 -4.47
C ALA A 76 16.86 7.28 -3.44
N ARG A 77 17.18 8.14 -2.46
CA ARG A 77 18.12 7.82 -1.38
C ARG A 77 17.58 6.73 -0.45
N GLU A 78 16.31 6.82 -0.04
CA GLU A 78 15.68 5.83 0.83
C GLU A 78 15.53 4.48 0.11
N ARG A 79 15.10 4.49 -1.17
CA ARG A 79 15.04 3.29 -2.02
C ARG A 79 16.37 2.55 -2.06
N ALA A 80 17.48 3.29 -2.27
CA ALA A 80 18.80 2.70 -2.32
C ALA A 80 19.32 2.17 -0.97
N ALA A 81 18.89 2.75 0.15
CA ALA A 81 19.39 2.41 1.49
C ALA A 81 18.59 1.31 2.19
N CYS A 82 17.27 1.29 2.00
CA CYS A 82 16.35 0.50 2.83
C CYS A 82 15.58 -0.58 2.05
N TYR A 83 15.62 -0.55 0.71
CA TYR A 83 14.80 -1.44 -0.11
C TYR A 83 15.65 -2.30 -1.04
N ALA A 84 15.10 -3.46 -1.43
CA ALA A 84 15.73 -4.28 -2.45
C ALA A 84 15.84 -3.50 -3.78
N PRO A 85 16.91 -3.72 -4.58
CA PRO A 85 17.05 -3.07 -5.88
C PRO A 85 15.80 -3.24 -6.76
N GLY A 86 15.37 -2.15 -7.40
CA GLY A 86 14.17 -2.13 -8.25
C GLY A 86 12.84 -1.93 -7.49
N THR A 87 12.84 -1.84 -6.16
CA THR A 87 11.62 -1.54 -5.40
C THR A 87 11.20 -0.08 -5.63
N PHE A 88 9.95 0.11 -6.09
CA PHE A 88 9.39 1.40 -6.49
C PHE A 88 10.15 2.09 -7.65
N ASP A 89 10.85 1.34 -8.49
CA ASP A 89 11.59 1.88 -9.65
C ASP A 89 10.94 1.47 -10.98
N GLY A 90 11.20 2.24 -12.03
CA GLY A 90 10.60 2.04 -13.35
C GLY A 90 9.11 2.42 -13.41
N ASP A 91 8.44 1.92 -14.44
CA ASP A 91 7.12 2.37 -14.88
C ASP A 91 6.00 1.33 -14.64
N SER A 92 6.24 0.26 -13.88
CA SER A 92 5.24 -0.80 -13.68
C SER A 92 5.26 -1.32 -12.26
N HIS A 93 4.21 -0.99 -11.50
CA HIS A 93 4.12 -1.29 -10.07
C HIS A 93 2.88 -2.12 -9.78
N ARG A 94 3.05 -3.41 -9.50
CA ARG A 94 1.95 -4.27 -9.04
C ARG A 94 1.63 -3.99 -7.58
N VAL A 95 0.38 -3.66 -7.32
CA VAL A 95 -0.16 -3.32 -6.01
C VAL A 95 -1.28 -4.29 -5.63
N ARG A 96 -1.34 -4.67 -4.36
CA ARG A 96 -2.36 -5.56 -3.84
C ARG A 96 -2.89 -5.09 -2.49
N ALA A 97 -4.20 -5.20 -2.29
CA ALA A 97 -4.84 -4.91 -1.01
C ALA A 97 -6.02 -5.86 -0.81
N TRP A 98 -6.13 -6.47 0.37
CA TRP A 98 -7.23 -7.38 0.67
C TRP A 98 -7.52 -7.44 2.18
N GLU A 99 -8.75 -7.85 2.49
CA GLU A 99 -9.18 -8.05 3.87
C GLU A 99 -8.48 -9.25 4.52
N LEU A 100 -8.39 -9.18 5.84
CA LEU A 100 -7.82 -10.23 6.67
C LEU A 100 -8.94 -11.03 7.33
N SER A 101 -8.70 -12.31 7.56
CA SER A 101 -9.53 -13.08 8.48
C SER A 101 -9.29 -12.62 9.94
N ASP A 102 -10.30 -12.78 10.81
CA ASP A 102 -10.16 -12.50 12.24
C ASP A 102 -8.96 -13.26 12.87
N ALA A 103 -8.76 -14.51 12.45
CA ALA A 103 -7.64 -15.33 12.91
C ALA A 103 -6.29 -14.75 12.52
N GLU A 104 -6.18 -14.14 11.33
CA GLU A 104 -5.01 -13.38 10.99
C GLU A 104 -4.93 -12.16 11.93
N ILE A 105 -5.95 -11.30 12.00
CA ILE A 105 -5.93 -10.01 12.72
C ILE A 105 -5.47 -10.17 14.18
N TYR A 106 -6.01 -11.16 14.88
CA TYR A 106 -5.76 -11.39 16.30
C TYR A 106 -4.66 -12.42 16.59
N GLY A 107 -4.00 -12.95 15.55
CA GLY A 107 -2.86 -13.84 15.71
C GLY A 107 -1.60 -13.12 16.18
N GLU A 108 -0.66 -13.86 16.76
CA GLU A 108 0.67 -13.33 17.09
C GLU A 108 1.42 -12.93 15.81
N ARG A 109 2.06 -11.76 15.85
CA ARG A 109 2.79 -11.19 14.71
C ARG A 109 4.02 -10.44 15.19
N GLU A 110 5.10 -10.56 14.43
CA GLU A 110 6.29 -9.73 14.62
C GLU A 110 6.08 -8.38 13.92
N ILE A 111 5.64 -7.38 14.69
CA ILE A 111 5.33 -6.04 14.17
C ILE A 111 6.57 -5.39 13.52
N SER A 112 7.78 -5.72 14.00
CA SER A 112 9.05 -5.24 13.41
C SER A 112 9.31 -5.69 11.97
N LEU A 113 8.57 -6.68 11.45
CA LEU A 113 8.70 -7.15 10.07
C LEU A 113 7.72 -6.47 9.11
N ASN A 114 6.98 -5.47 9.58
CA ASN A 114 6.02 -4.74 8.77
C ASN A 114 6.74 -3.87 7.72
N SER A 115 6.74 -4.32 6.46
CA SER A 115 7.41 -3.66 5.32
C SER A 115 6.88 -2.27 4.98
N HIS A 116 5.71 -1.91 5.53
CA HIS A 116 5.06 -0.62 5.34
C HIS A 116 5.10 0.25 6.60
N ASP A 117 5.69 -0.24 7.70
CA ASP A 117 6.07 0.63 8.84
C ASP A 117 7.31 1.44 8.48
N ARG A 118 7.30 2.71 8.86
CA ARG A 118 8.41 3.64 8.69
C ARG A 118 8.65 4.44 9.96
#